data_AF-A0A7J3ZB57-F1
#
_entry.id   AF-A0A7J3ZB57-F1
#
_cell.length_a   1.000
_cell.length_b   1.000
_cell.length_c   1.000
_cell.angle_alpha   90.00
_cell.angle_beta   90.00
_cell.angle_gamma   90.00
#
_symmetry.space_group_name_H-M   'P 1'
#
loop_
_entity.id
_entity.type
_entity.pdbx_description
1 polymer ?
#
loop_
_entity_poly.entity_id
_entity_poly.type
_entity_poly.pdbx_seq_one_letter_code
_entity_poly.pdbx_strand_id
1 'polypeptide(L)'
;MSVFIILPKRIVEEIKKRGLDVEDSILSILSRELNLDPEVVAGAHLELAERYLAEGSELVDRDPVQASEKLYKAVEECVKALAIHHNLEEIL
;
A
#
# COMPACT_ATOMS: atom_id res chain seq x y z
N MET A 1 -12.09 5.85 10.89
CA MET A 1 -12.66 7.01 10.19
C MET A 1 -11.96 7.11 8.86
N SER A 2 -12.68 7.09 7.73
CA SER A 2 -12.06 7.16 6.39
C SER A 2 -12.12 8.59 5.84
N VAL A 3 -10.98 9.11 5.39
CA VAL A 3 -10.88 10.42 4.71
C VAL A 3 -10.50 10.17 3.25
N PHE A 4 -11.21 10.80 2.31
CA PHE A 4 -10.92 10.70 0.88
C PHE A 4 -10.19 11.95 0.39
N ILE A 5 -9.13 11.76 -0.38
CA ILE A 5 -8.35 12.84 -1.00
C ILE A 5 -8.48 12.71 -2.51
N ILE A 6 -8.78 13.83 -3.19
CA ILE A 6 -8.81 13.88 -4.65
C ILE A 6 -7.48 14.43 -5.15
N LEU A 7 -6.75 13.62 -5.91
CA LEU A 7 -5.51 14.05 -6.56
C LEU A 7 -5.79 14.57 -7.99
N PRO A 8 -5.19 15.69 -8.41
CA PRO A 8 -5.28 16.14 -9.79
C PRO A 8 -4.74 15.09 -10.75
N LYS A 9 -5.45 14.83 -11.85
CA LYS A 9 -5.09 13.81 -12.86
C LYS A 9 -3.65 13.92 -13.34
N ARG A 10 -3.16 15.15 -13.55
CA ARG A 10 -1.77 15.40 -13.98
C ARG A 10 -0.73 14.84 -13.01
N ILE A 11 -1.01 14.87 -11.71
CA ILE A 11 -0.11 14.30 -10.68
C ILE A 11 -0.15 12.78 -10.74
N VAL A 12 -1.34 12.19 -10.80
CA VAL A 12 -1.53 10.73 -10.91
C VAL A 12 -0.80 10.17 -12.13
N GLU A 13 -0.89 10.83 -13.27
CA GLU A 13 -0.20 10.40 -14.50
C GLU A 13 1.32 10.46 -14.37
N GLU A 14 1.87 11.50 -13.75
CA GLU A 14 3.31 11.62 -13.55
C GLU A 14 3.86 10.58 -12.56
N ILE A 15 3.10 10.24 -11.51
CA ILE A 15 3.45 9.14 -10.60
C ILE A 15 3.49 7.81 -11.37
N LYS A 16 2.43 7.50 -12.13
CA LYS A 16 2.35 6.26 -12.91
C LYS A 16 3.42 6.14 -14.00
N LYS A 17 3.76 7.24 -14.69
CA LYS A 17 4.85 7.26 -15.69
C LYS A 17 6.21 6.89 -15.10
N ARG A 18 6.40 7.12 -13.79
CA ARG A 18 7.61 6.76 -13.07
C ARG A 18 7.58 5.33 -12.53
N GLY A 19 6.52 4.57 -12.82
CA GLY A 19 6.33 3.20 -12.33
C GLY A 19 5.98 3.11 -10.85
N LEU A 20 5.53 4.21 -10.24
CA LEU A 20 5.19 4.27 -8.81
C LEU A 20 3.69 4.04 -8.60
N ASP A 21 3.35 3.40 -7.48
CA ASP A 21 1.97 3.31 -6.99
C ASP A 21 1.59 4.61 -6.24
N VAL A 22 0.35 5.04 -6.42
CA VAL A 22 -0.14 6.31 -5.87
C VAL A 22 -0.39 6.21 -4.36
N GLU A 23 -0.99 5.12 -3.89
CA GLU A 23 -1.27 4.94 -2.47
C GLU A 23 0.03 4.85 -1.69
N ASP A 24 0.98 4.03 -2.17
CA ASP A 24 2.31 3.90 -1.56
C ASP A 24 3.08 5.22 -1.55
N SER A 25 3.04 5.96 -2.65
CA SER A 25 3.74 7.25 -2.74
C SER A 25 3.21 8.24 -1.69
N ILE A 26 1.89 8.30 -1.51
CA ILE A 26 1.28 9.19 -0.52
C ILE A 26 1.58 8.72 0.90
N LEU A 27 1.47 7.42 1.18
CA LEU A 27 1.79 6.87 2.50
C LEU A 27 3.25 7.13 2.87
N SER A 28 4.19 6.89 1.95
CA SER A 28 5.62 7.15 2.14
C SER A 28 5.90 8.63 2.43
N ILE A 29 5.31 9.55 1.65
CA ILE A 29 5.47 10.99 1.86
C ILE A 29 4.91 11.39 3.22
N LEU A 30 3.68 10.98 3.57
CA LEU A 30 3.07 11.35 4.85
C LEU A 30 3.87 10.81 6.03
N SER A 31 4.35 9.56 5.95
CA SER A 31 5.15 8.93 6.99
C SER A 31 6.44 9.71 7.25
N ARG A 32 7.14 10.11 6.17
CA ARG A 32 8.37 10.88 6.26
C ARG A 32 8.14 12.31 6.74
N GLU A 33 7.21 13.04 6.13
CA GLU A 33 6.99 14.47 6.44
C GLU A 33 6.42 14.69 7.84
N LEU A 34 5.66 13.73 8.37
CA LEU A 34 5.12 13.78 9.74
C LEU A 34 6.04 13.10 10.77
N ASN A 35 7.15 12.49 10.34
CA ASN A 35 8.07 11.72 11.17
C ASN A 35 7.31 10.73 12.07
N LEU A 36 6.44 9.92 11.45
CA LEU A 36 5.61 8.95 12.16
C LEU A 36 6.48 7.88 12.82
N ASP A 37 5.98 7.35 13.94
CA ASP A 37 6.58 6.19 14.59
C ASP A 37 6.58 4.99 13.60
N PRO A 38 7.71 4.29 13.39
CA PRO A 38 7.78 3.13 12.51
C PRO A 38 6.70 2.08 12.79
N GLU A 39 6.29 1.91 14.05
CA GLU A 39 5.22 0.98 14.42
C GLU A 39 3.85 1.43 13.87
N VAL A 40 3.61 2.75 13.81
CA VAL A 40 2.40 3.31 13.17
C VAL A 40 2.44 3.08 11.67
N VAL A 41 3.60 3.24 11.03
CA VAL A 41 3.76 3.02 9.59
C VAL A 41 3.58 1.55 9.24
N ALA A 42 4.21 0.64 10.00
CA ALA A 42 4.02 -0.80 9.85
C ALA A 42 2.56 -1.21 10.04
N GLY A 43 1.87 -0.64 11.04
CA GLY A 43 0.44 -0.82 11.24
C GLY A 43 -0.41 -0.37 10.03
N ALA A 44 -0.06 0.76 9.40
CA ALA A 44 -0.76 1.25 8.21
C ALA A 44 -0.62 0.30 7.01
N HIS A 45 0.57 -0.27 6.79
CA HIS A 45 0.77 -1.29 5.77
C HIS A 45 -0.01 -2.57 6.09
N LEU A 46 -0.10 -2.97 7.36
CA LEU A 46 -0.91 -4.12 7.76
C LEU A 46 -2.41 -3.89 7.47
N GLU A 47 -2.95 -2.69 7.74
CA GLU A 47 -4.33 -2.34 7.39
C GLU A 47 -4.58 -2.42 5.87
N LEU A 48 -3.62 -1.99 5.05
CA LEU A 48 -3.69 -2.13 3.59
C LEU A 48 -3.66 -3.61 3.16
N ALA A 49 -2.80 -4.41 3.79
CA ALA A 49 -2.69 -5.84 3.53
C ALA A 49 -4.00 -6.57 3.82
N GLU A 50 -4.63 -6.29 4.96
CA GLU A 50 -5.93 -6.87 5.33
C GLU A 50 -7.03 -6.49 4.34
N ARG A 51 -7.06 -5.22 3.90
CA ARG A 51 -8.00 -4.76 2.87
C ARG A 51 -7.81 -5.50 1.55
N TYR A 52 -6.57 -5.61 1.07
CA TYR A 52 -6.27 -6.31 -0.17
C TYR A 52 -6.54 -7.83 -0.09
N LEU A 53 -6.30 -8.44 1.06
CA LEU A 53 -6.63 -9.85 1.31
C LEU A 53 -8.15 -10.07 1.22
N ALA A 54 -8.95 -9.20 1.84
CA ALA A 54 -10.40 -9.27 1.79
C ALA A 54 -10.92 -9.11 0.35
N GLU A 55 -10.48 -8.06 -0.36
CA GLU A 55 -10.85 -7.81 -1.76
C GLU A 55 -10.46 -8.98 -2.68
N GLY A 56 -9.23 -9.50 -2.52
CA GLY A 56 -8.75 -10.63 -3.31
C GLY A 56 -9.55 -11.91 -3.07
N SER A 57 -9.87 -12.19 -1.80
CA SER A 57 -10.65 -13.37 -1.40
C SER A 57 -12.06 -13.37 -1.98
N GLU A 58 -12.71 -12.20 -2.03
CA GLU A 58 -14.04 -12.04 -2.64
C GLU A 58 -14.06 -12.24 -4.16
N LEU A 59 -12.90 -12.10 -4.82
CA LEU A 59 -12.75 -12.18 -6.27
C LEU A 59 -12.33 -13.57 -6.77
N VAL A 60 -11.85 -14.48 -5.92
CA VAL A 60 -11.24 -15.77 -6.32
C VAL A 60 -12.10 -16.57 -7.29
N ASP A 61 -13.41 -16.67 -7.04
CA ASP A 61 -14.33 -17.44 -7.89
C ASP A 61 -14.90 -16.66 -9.08
N ARG A 62 -14.72 -15.33 -9.12
CA ARG A 62 -15.36 -14.42 -10.09
C ARG A 62 -14.38 -13.90 -11.13
N ASP A 63 -13.23 -13.45 -10.67
CA ASP A 63 -12.16 -12.88 -11.49
C ASP A 63 -10.81 -13.28 -10.89
N PRO A 64 -10.30 -14.47 -11.24
CA PRO A 64 -9.04 -14.97 -10.72
C PRO A 64 -7.84 -14.07 -11.05
N VAL A 65 -7.90 -13.30 -12.15
CA VAL A 65 -6.82 -12.39 -12.55
C VAL A 65 -6.78 -11.22 -11.60
N GLN A 66 -7.92 -10.56 -11.36
CA GLN A 66 -8.00 -9.44 -10.42
C GLN A 66 -7.77 -9.91 -8.98
N ALA A 67 -8.25 -11.09 -8.60
CA ALA A 67 -7.97 -11.71 -7.31
C ALA A 67 -6.47 -11.88 -7.08
N SER A 68 -5.74 -12.41 -8.08
CA SER A 68 -4.29 -12.61 -8.00
C SER A 68 -3.55 -11.29 -7.79
N GLU A 69 -3.94 -10.21 -8.48
CA GLU A 69 -3.34 -8.88 -8.27
C GLU A 69 -3.55 -8.38 -6.82
N LYS A 70 -4.77 -8.54 -6.28
CA LYS A 70 -5.09 -8.11 -4.92
C LYS A 70 -4.36 -8.93 -3.86
N LEU A 71 -4.30 -10.25 -4.03
CA LEU A 71 -3.56 -11.12 -3.12
C LEU A 71 -2.05 -10.86 -3.19
N TYR A 72 -1.50 -10.55 -4.36
CA TYR A 72 -0.11 -10.10 -4.50
C TYR A 72 0.14 -8.82 -3.69
N LYS A 73 -0.72 -7.81 -3.82
CA LYS A 73 -0.62 -6.57 -3.04
C LYS A 73 -0.73 -6.82 -1.54
N ALA A 74 -1.60 -7.74 -1.10
CA ALA A 74 -1.68 -8.11 0.31
C ALA A 74 -0.33 -8.64 0.84
N VAL A 75 0.35 -9.49 0.08
CA VAL A 75 1.67 -10.00 0.45
C VAL A 75 2.72 -8.90 0.42
N GLU A 76 2.71 -8.05 -0.61
CA GLU A 76 3.62 -6.90 -0.72
C GLU A 76 3.55 -5.99 0.51
N GLU A 77 2.35 -5.63 0.94
CA GLU A 77 2.12 -4.80 2.12
C GLU A 77 2.54 -5.49 3.42
N CYS A 78 2.33 -6.80 3.56
CA CYS A 78 2.85 -7.57 4.69
C CYS A 78 4.39 -7.53 4.75
N VAL A 79 5.07 -7.65 3.61
CA VAL A 79 6.54 -7.61 3.54
C VAL A 79 7.04 -6.21 3.92
N LYS A 80 6.41 -5.13 3.43
CA LYS A 80 6.74 -3.75 3.82
C LYS A 80 6.55 -3.53 5.32
N ALA A 81 5.42 -3.97 5.89
CA ALA A 81 5.15 -3.86 7.32
C ALA A 81 6.23 -4.56 8.16
N LEU A 82 6.60 -5.79 7.79
CA LEU A 82 7.65 -6.56 8.47
C LEU A 82 9.03 -5.90 8.32
N ALA A 83 9.36 -5.40 7.13
CA ALA A 83 10.62 -4.71 6.89
C ALA A 83 10.74 -3.47 7.78
N ILE A 84 9.69 -2.65 7.88
CA ILE A 84 9.66 -1.47 8.75
C ILE A 84 9.75 -1.87 10.22
N HIS A 85 8.93 -2.82 10.68
CA HIS A 85 8.93 -3.28 12.08
C HIS A 85 10.29 -3.83 12.52
N HIS A 86 11.01 -4.51 11.62
CA HIS A 86 12.35 -5.03 11.88
C HIS A 86 13.49 -4.04 11.54
N ASN A 87 13.17 -2.82 11.12
CA ASN A 87 14.13 -1.80 10.70
C ASN A 87 15.07 -2.31 9.58
N LEU A 88 14.47 -2.89 8.55
CA LEU A 88 15.08 -3.43 7.32
C LEU A 88 14.58 -2.66 6.09
N GLU A 89 14.38 -1.35 6.21
CA GLU A 89 13.83 -0.54 5.11
C GLU A 89 14.79 -0.45 3.91
N GLU A 90 16.07 -0.79 4.08
CA GLU A 90 17.08 -0.78 3.02
C GLU A 90 16.89 -1.86 1.95
N ILE A 91 16.03 -2.86 2.21
CA ILE A 91 15.73 -3.95 1.26
C ILE A 91 14.42 -3.75 0.49
N LEU A 92 13.71 -2.63 0.74
CA LEU A 92 12.50 -2.22 0.02
C LEU A 92 12.86 -1.41 -1.23
#